data_AF-A0A392SJC2-F1
#
_entry.id   AF-A0A392SJC2-F1
#
_cell.length_a   1.000
_cell.length_b   1.000
_cell.length_c   1.000
_cell.angle_alpha   90.00
_cell.angle_beta   90.00
_cell.angle_gamma   90.00
#
_symmetry.space_group_name_H-M   'P 1'
#
loop_
_entity.id
_entity.type
_entity.pdbx_description
1 polymer ?
#
loop_
_entity_poly.entity_id
_entity_poly.type
_entity_poly.pdbx_seq_one_letter_code
_entity_poly.pdbx_strand_id
1 'polypeptide(L)' 'MKSLFGFQDTLEVVNNGVQELPGNATDAQRNTHRDLKKKDCKAMYAIQAAVDAANFDKISHAESSKEA' A
#
# COMPACT_ATOMS: atom_id res chain seq x y z
N MET A 1 4.67 -7.76 -5.89
CA MET A 1 4.15 -6.40 -5.55
C MET A 1 5.07 -5.53 -4.67
N LYS A 2 6.19 -6.01 -4.10
CA LYS A 2 7.08 -5.13 -3.28
C LYS A 2 7.56 -3.88 -4.03
N SER A 3 7.95 -4.02 -5.30
CA SER A 3 8.36 -2.88 -6.14
C SER A 3 7.23 -1.87 -6.37
N LEU A 4 5.98 -2.33 -6.52
CA LEU A 4 4.80 -1.47 -6.66
C LEU A 4 4.56 -0.65 -5.40
N PHE A 5 4.53 -1.29 -4.23
CA PHE A 5 4.31 -0.59 -2.96
C PHE A 5 5.48 0.29 -2.55
N GLY A 6 6.71 -0.10 -2.90
CA GLY A 6 7.91 0.74 -2.75
C GLY A 6 7.83 2.01 -3.60
N PHE A 7 7.50 1.88 -4.89
CA PHE A 7 7.31 3.02 -5.79
C PHE A 7 6.18 3.96 -5.32
N GLN A 8 5.11 3.40 -4.77
CA GLN A 8 3.95 4.16 -4.29
C GLN A 8 4.12 4.77 -2.89
N ASP A 9 5.26 4.53 -2.22
CA ASP A 9 5.54 4.92 -0.82
C ASP A 9 4.52 4.37 0.18
N THR A 10 4.16 3.09 0.00
CA THR A 10 3.16 2.36 0.80
C THR A 10 3.70 1.05 1.38
N LEU A 11 4.94 0.66 1.08
CA LEU A 11 5.52 -0.60 1.53
C LEU A 11 5.55 -0.73 3.06
N GLU A 12 5.79 0.36 3.76
CA GLU A 12 5.83 0.38 5.23
C GLU A 12 4.44 0.08 5.83
N VAL A 13 3.38 0.73 5.35
CA VAL A 13 2.01 0.49 5.84
C VAL A 13 1.52 -0.92 5.50
N VAL A 14 1.98 -1.50 4.38
CA VAL A 14 1.68 -2.91 4.03
C VAL A 14 2.32 -3.88 5.00
N ASN A 15 3.58 -3.65 5.40
CA ASN A 15 4.31 -4.56 6.28
C ASN A 15 3.91 -4.42 7.75
N ASN A 16 3.67 -3.18 8.20
CA ASN A 16 3.53 -2.85 9.61
C ASN A 16 2.07 -2.54 10.01
N GLY A 17 1.19 -2.33 9.03
CA GLY A 17 -0.15 -1.81 9.25
C GLY A 17 -0.17 -0.35 9.71
N VAL A 18 -1.37 0.16 9.96
CA VAL A 18 -1.57 1.46 10.60
C VAL A 18 -2.07 1.24 12.02
N GLN A 19 -1.25 1.62 13.00
CA GLN A 19 -1.63 1.55 14.42
C GLN A 19 -2.78 2.50 14.73
N GLU A 20 -3.63 2.10 15.67
CA GLU A 20 -4.71 2.94 16.17
C GLU A 20 -4.18 4.16 16.93
N LEU A 21 -4.89 5.28 16.80
CA LEU A 21 -4.57 6.48 17.57
C LEU A 21 -4.97 6.31 19.04
N PRO A 22 -4.14 6.77 19.99
CA PRO A 22 -4.56 6.88 21.38
C PRO A 22 -5.69 7.91 21.52
N GLY A 23 -6.61 7.70 22.47
CA GLY A 23 -7.79 8.54 22.65
C GLY A 23 -7.48 10.01 22.95
N ASN A 24 -6.30 10.31 23.50
CA ASN A 24 -5.81 11.65 23.79
C ASN A 24 -4.77 12.17 22.77
N ALA A 25 -4.77 11.64 21.54
CA ALA A 25 -3.85 12.06 20.50
C ALA A 25 -3.83 13.58 20.31
N THR A 26 -2.68 14.13 19.95
CA THR A 26 -2.54 15.53 19.55
C THR A 26 -3.02 15.73 18.11
N ASP A 27 -3.23 16.98 17.70
CA ASP A 27 -3.63 17.28 16.31
C ASP A 27 -2.54 16.90 15.30
N ALA A 28 -1.26 17.02 15.69
CA ALA A 28 -0.15 16.54 14.89
C ALA A 28 -0.23 15.01 14.67
N GLN A 29 -0.46 14.24 15.75
CA GLN A 29 -0.62 12.79 15.66
C GLN A 29 -1.84 12.40 14.79
N ARG A 30 -2.97 13.12 14.93
CA ARG A 30 -4.16 12.91 14.10
C ARG A 30 -3.87 13.14 12.61
N ASN A 31 -3.13 14.19 12.27
CA ASN A 31 -2.76 14.48 10.89
C ASN A 31 -1.85 13.40 10.31
N THR A 32 -0.81 13.00 11.03
CA THR A 32 0.08 11.90 10.61
C THR A 32 -0.68 10.60 10.39
N HIS A 33 -1.57 10.23 11.32
CA HIS A 33 -2.38 9.02 11.19
C HIS A 33 -3.35 9.08 10.00
N ARG A 34 -3.93 10.25 9.71
CA ARG A 34 -4.77 10.44 8.52
C ARG A 34 -3.98 10.15 7.24
N ASP A 35 -2.74 10.58 7.16
CA ASP A 35 -1.89 10.33 5.99
C ASP A 35 -1.46 8.85 5.90
N LEU A 36 -1.17 8.20 7.03
CA LEU A 36 -0.94 6.75 7.07
C LEU A 36 -2.17 5.97 6.60
N LYS A 37 -3.37 6.34 7.02
CA LYS A 37 -4.63 5.73 6.56
C LYS A 37 -4.86 5.91 5.05
N LYS A 38 -4.50 7.06 4.47
CA LYS A 38 -4.56 7.25 3.01
C LYS A 38 -3.60 6.32 2.28
N LYS A 39 -2.37 6.18 2.78
CA LYS A 39 -1.37 5.24 2.22
C LYS A 39 -1.88 3.80 2.30
N ASP A 40 -2.49 3.41 3.41
CA ASP A 40 -3.08 2.09 3.63
C ASP A 40 -4.23 1.82 2.65
N CYS A 41 -5.14 2.78 2.46
CA CYS A 41 -6.19 2.68 1.46
C CYS A 41 -5.64 2.54 0.03
N LYS A 42 -4.59 3.29 -0.31
CA LYS A 42 -3.91 3.20 -1.61
C LYS A 42 -3.30 1.82 -1.82
N ALA A 43 -2.65 1.27 -0.80
CA ALA A 43 -2.10 -0.08 -0.83
C ALA A 43 -3.19 -1.13 -1.04
N MET A 44 -4.27 -1.07 -0.27
CA MET A 44 -5.42 -1.97 -0.39
C MET A 44 -6.05 -1.94 -1.78
N TYR A 45 -6.22 -0.74 -2.37
CA TYR A 45 -6.70 -0.60 -3.73
C TYR A 45 -5.78 -1.28 -4.74
N ALA A 46 -4.47 -1.07 -4.63
CA ALA A 46 -3.49 -1.70 -5.52
C ALA A 46 -3.44 -3.23 -5.36
N ILE A 47 -3.61 -3.76 -4.14
CA ILE A 47 -3.77 -5.22 -3.92
C ILE A 47 -5.02 -5.70 -4.64
N GLN A 48 -6.16 -5.06 -4.43
CA GLN A 48 -7.43 -5.48 -5.02
C GLN A 48 -7.42 -5.42 -6.56
N ALA A 49 -6.82 -4.37 -7.13
CA ALA A 49 -6.62 -4.23 -8.56
C ALA A 49 -5.64 -5.26 -9.13
N ALA A 50 -4.63 -5.67 -8.35
CA ALA A 50 -3.71 -6.73 -8.74
C ALA A 50 -4.34 -8.13 -8.63
N VAL A 51 -5.31 -8.34 -7.75
CA VAL A 51 -6.02 -9.63 -7.59
C VAL A 51 -7.06 -9.87 -8.69
N ASP A 52 -7.40 -8.86 -9.51
CA ASP A 52 -8.06 -9.12 -10.79
C ASP A 52 -7.18 -10.09 -11.60
N ALA A 53 -7.62 -11.35 -11.69
CA ALA A 53 -6.78 -12.48 -12.10
C ALA A 53 -6.14 -12.26 -13.48
N ALA A 54 -6.82 -11.51 -14.34
CA ALA A 54 -6.34 -11.16 -15.68
C ALA A 54 -5.09 -10.27 -15.67
N ASN A 55 -4.89 -9.47 -14.62
CA ASN A 55 -3.73 -8.60 -14.47
C ASN A 55 -2.64 -9.27 -13.63
N PHE A 56 -3.00 -10.03 -12.59
CA PHE A 56 -2.01 -10.76 -11.79
C PHE A 56 -1.17 -11.69 -12.65
N ASP A 57 -1.83 -12.55 -13.43
CA ASP A 57 -1.20 -13.64 -14.18
C ASP A 57 -0.17 -13.12 -15.20
N LYS A 58 -0.48 -12.00 -15.86
CA LYS A 58 0.43 -11.35 -16.83
C LYS A 58 1.69 -10.80 -16.16
N ILE A 59 1.55 -10.21 -14.98
CA ILE A 59 2.63 -9.49 -14.31
C ILE A 59 3.43 -10.42 -13.38
N SER A 60 2.82 -11.51 -12.88
CA SER A 60 3.47 -12.46 -11.96
C SER A 60 4.56 -13.29 -12.61
N HIS A 61 4.54 -13.42 -13.94
CA HIS A 61 5.51 -14.18 -14.72
C HIS A 61 6.58 -13.31 -15.41
N ALA A 62 6.47 -11.99 -15.33
CA ALA A 62 7.47 -11.09 -15.90
C ALA A 62 8.74 -11.04 -15.04
N GLU A 63 9.91 -11.25 -15.63
CA GLU A 63 11.20 -11.20 -14.92
C GLU A 63 11.84 -9.80 -14.94
N SER A 64 11.36 -8.94 -15.83
CA SER A 64 11.78 -7.55 -15.95
C SER A 64 10.61 -6.60 -16.19
N SER A 65 10.80 -5.31 -15.90
CA SER A 65 9.78 -4.28 -16.22
C SER A 65 9.52 -4.12 -17.72
N LYS A 66 10.37 -4.67 -18.58
CA LYS A 66 10.17 -4.71 -20.04
C LYS A 66 9.18 -5.79 -20.45
N GLU A 67 9.02 -6.84 -19.64
CA GLU A 67 8.17 -8.01 -19.90
C GLU A 67 6.81 -7.94 -19.20
N ALA A 68 6.70 -7.07 -18.18
CA ALA A 68 5.50 -6.84 -17.36
C ALA A 68 4.47 -5.92 -18.01
#